data_AF-A0A1G7UTZ5-F1
#
_entry.id   AF-A0A1G7UTZ5-F1
#
_cell.length_a   1.000
_cell.length_b   1.000
_cell.length_c   1.000
_cell.angle_alpha   90.00
_cell.angle_beta   90.00
_cell.angle_gamma   90.00
#
_symmetry.space_group_name_H-M   'P 1'
#
loop_
_entity.id
_entity.type
_entity.pdbx_description
1 polymer ?
#
loop_
_entity_poly.entity_id
_entity_poly.type
_entity_poly.pdbx_seq_one_letter_code
_entity_poly.pdbx_strand_id
1 'polypeptide(L)'
;MAYTHLTRDELVWIETYYHQGHKVSDIAKHLQRALQTIYNVVNFLKAGGSAISYYARYKQNKANCGRKKVKLSTQHIQEIKDKLTLG
;
A
#
# COMPACT_ATOMS: atom_id res chain seq x y z
N MET A 1 5.28 -17.53 1.26
CA MET A 1 5.71 -16.23 1.83
C MET A 1 4.49 -15.36 2.04
N ALA A 2 4.12 -15.08 3.28
CA ALA A 2 3.08 -14.09 3.56
C ALA A 2 3.68 -12.69 3.37
N TYR A 3 3.02 -11.86 2.58
CA TYR A 3 3.46 -10.48 2.34
C TYR A 3 3.15 -9.62 3.58
N THR A 4 4.10 -9.56 4.51
CA THR A 4 4.02 -8.63 5.65
C THR A 4 4.43 -7.24 5.21
N HIS A 5 3.46 -6.32 5.26
CA HIS A 5 3.70 -4.89 5.05
C HIS A 5 4.54 -4.29 6.17
N LEU A 6 5.35 -3.28 5.83
CA LEU A 6 6.00 -2.44 6.83
C LEU A 6 4.94 -1.67 7.63
N THR A 7 5.11 -1.65 8.94
CA THR A 7 4.31 -0.78 9.82
C THR A 7 4.73 0.68 9.66
N ARG A 8 3.93 1.61 10.19
CA ARG A 8 4.28 3.03 10.19
C ARG A 8 5.55 3.30 10.99
N ASP A 9 5.70 2.63 12.13
CA ASP A 9 6.89 2.77 12.97
C ASP A 9 8.13 2.28 12.22
N GLU A 10 8.07 1.11 11.57
CA GLU A 10 9.18 0.60 10.76
C GLU A 10 9.59 1.59 9.66
N LEU A 11 8.64 2.28 9.02
CA LEU A 11 8.97 3.32 8.02
C LEU A 11 9.71 4.51 8.64
N VAL A 12 9.29 4.98 9.81
CA VAL A 12 9.96 6.07 10.54
C VAL A 12 11.36 5.67 11.00
N TRP A 13 11.53 4.42 11.45
CA TRP A 13 12.83 3.89 11.84
C TRP A 13 13.77 3.79 10.64
N ILE A 14 13.29 3.32 9.48
CA ILE A 14 14.08 3.28 8.24
C ILE A 14 14.53 4.70 7.86
N GLU A 15 13.62 5.68 7.90
CA GLU A 15 13.94 7.08 7.58
C GLU A 15 14.98 7.66 8.55
N THR A 16 14.79 7.46 9.85
CA THR A 16 15.71 7.93 10.89
C THR A 16 17.10 7.31 10.73
N TYR A 17 17.18 6.00 10.54
CA TYR A 17 18.46 5.31 10.34
C TYR A 17 19.14 5.70 9.03
N TYR A 18 18.36 5.93 7.97
CA TYR A 18 18.89 6.44 6.71
C TYR A 18 19.53 7.83 6.89
N HIS A 19 18.87 8.75 7.61
CA HIS A 19 19.43 10.07 7.91
C HIS A 19 20.66 10.04 8.82
N GLN A 20 20.76 9.03 9.70
CA GLN A 20 21.95 8.79 10.51
C GLN A 20 23.11 8.13 9.74
N GLY A 21 22.92 7.78 8.45
CA GLY A 21 23.96 7.21 7.61
C GLY A 21 24.17 5.69 7.77
N HIS A 22 23.24 4.97 8.40
CA HIS A 22 23.33 3.51 8.53
C HIS A 22 23.23 2.83 7.17
N LYS A 23 23.95 1.72 7.00
CA LYS A 23 23.87 0.90 5.78
C LYS A 23 22.52 0.20 5.71
N VAL A 24 21.97 0.07 4.51
CA VAL A 24 20.70 -0.63 4.24
C VAL A 24 20.72 -2.07 4.77
N SER A 25 21.87 -2.74 4.70
CA SER A 25 22.06 -4.09 5.25
C SER A 25 21.86 -4.17 6.75
N ASP A 26 22.28 -3.14 7.48
CA ASP A 26 22.23 -3.13 8.93
C ASP A 26 20.81 -2.79 9.39
N ILE A 27 20.16 -1.82 8.71
CA ILE A 27 18.74 -1.50 8.90
C ILE A 27 17.87 -2.74 8.70
N ALA A 28 18.12 -3.53 7.65
CA ALA A 28 17.38 -4.76 7.37
C ALA A 28 17.57 -5.83 8.46
N LYS A 29 18.79 -5.98 8.99
CA LYS A 29 19.08 -6.89 10.11
C LYS A 29 18.38 -6.43 11.39
N HIS A 30 18.42 -5.13 11.71
CA HIS A 30 17.78 -4.57 12.90
C HIS A 30 16.25 -4.74 12.87
N LEU A 31 15.62 -4.51 11.71
CA LEU A 31 14.18 -4.64 11.53
C LEU A 31 13.74 -6.07 11.21
N GLN A 32 14.67 -7.02 11.06
CA GLN A 32 14.41 -8.40 10.64
C GLN A 32 13.56 -8.47 9.35
N ARG A 33 13.84 -7.58 8.40
CA ARG A 33 13.14 -7.51 7.11
C ARG A 33 14.04 -7.89 5.96
N ALA A 34 13.43 -8.30 4.85
CA ALA A 34 14.15 -8.55 3.61
C ALA A 34 14.85 -7.28 3.12
N LEU A 35 16.09 -7.42 2.65
CA LEU A 35 16.90 -6.30 2.11
C LEU A 35 16.13 -5.51 1.05
N GLN A 36 15.46 -6.20 0.13
CA GLN A 36 14.71 -5.57 -0.94
C GLN A 36 13.61 -4.64 -0.42
N THR A 37 12.94 -5.01 0.67
CA THR A 37 11.88 -4.21 1.29
C THR A 37 12.44 -2.88 1.82
N ILE A 38 13.61 -2.92 2.45
CA ILE A 38 14.28 -1.71 2.94
C ILE A 38 14.80 -0.87 1.78
N TYR A 39 15.40 -1.49 0.75
CA TYR A 39 15.87 -0.78 -0.45
C TYR A 39 14.75 0.00 -1.14
N ASN A 40 13.55 -0.55 -1.23
CA ASN A 40 12.41 0.15 -1.84
C ASN A 40 12.08 1.46 -1.11
N VAL A 41 12.12 1.45 0.23
CA VAL A 41 11.89 2.64 1.04
C VAL A 41 13.06 3.62 0.92
N VAL A 42 14.29 3.14 1.07
CA VAL A 42 15.50 3.99 0.98
C VAL A 42 15.64 4.65 -0.40
N ASN A 43 15.33 3.95 -1.48
CA ASN A 43 15.34 4.52 -2.82
C ASN A 43 14.26 5.61 -2.98
N PHE A 44 13.11 5.46 -2.32
CA PHE A 44 12.10 6.50 -2.29
C PHE A 44 12.55 7.73 -1.48
N LEU A 45 13.23 7.53 -0.35
CA LEU A 45 13.82 8.62 0.44
C LEU A 45 14.92 9.35 -0.35
N LYS A 46 15.76 8.63 -1.09
CA LYS A 46 16.78 9.20 -2.00
C LYS A 46 16.17 10.08 -3.09
N ALA A 47 14.95 9.77 -3.53
CA ALA A 47 14.21 10.56 -4.50
C ALA A 47 13.55 11.83 -3.90
N GLY A 48 13.85 12.16 -2.63
CA GLY A 48 13.27 13.31 -1.92
C GLY A 48 11.93 13.00 -1.24
N GLY A 49 11.54 11.73 -1.18
CA GLY A 49 10.37 11.29 -0.43
C GLY A 49 10.61 11.29 1.09
N SER A 50 9.53 11.06 1.83
CA SER A 50 9.53 10.89 3.30
C SER A 50 8.78 9.62 3.69
N ALA A 51 8.98 9.12 4.92
CA ALA A 51 8.24 7.95 5.41
C ALA A 51 6.72 8.16 5.34
N ILE A 52 6.26 9.37 5.67
CA ILE A 52 4.85 9.75 5.64
C ILE A 52 4.31 9.69 4.20
N SER A 53 5.03 10.26 3.24
CA SER A 53 4.60 10.26 1.84
C SER A 53 4.66 8.85 1.22
N TYR A 54 5.60 8.01 1.64
CA TYR A 54 5.64 6.59 1.27
C TYR A 54 4.39 5.85 1.76
N TYR A 55 3.99 6.08 3.02
CA TYR A 55 2.75 5.51 3.58
C TYR A 55 1.50 6.03 2.87
N ALA A 56 1.43 7.33 2.57
CA ALA A 56 0.31 7.92 1.84
C ALA A 56 0.16 7.30 0.43
N ARG A 57 1.28 7.13 -0.29
CA ARG A 57 1.31 6.45 -1.59
C ARG A 57 0.80 5.01 -1.49
N TYR A 58 1.21 4.26 -0.47
CA TYR A 58 0.70 2.91 -0.22
C TYR A 58 -0.82 2.91 -0.03
N LYS A 59 -1.36 3.83 0.78
CA LYS A 59 -2.81 3.92 1.02
C LYS A 59 -3.59 4.27 -0.25
N GLN A 60 -3.08 5.19 -1.07
CA GLN A 60 -3.66 5.53 -2.36
C GLN A 60 -3.68 4.32 -3.31
N ASN A 61 -2.55 3.62 -3.43
CA ASN A 61 -2.46 2.41 -4.26
C ASN A 61 -3.43 1.34 -3.78
N LYS A 62 -3.55 1.15 -2.45
CA LYS A 62 -4.47 0.18 -1.87
C LYS A 62 -5.94 0.52 -2.13
N ALA A 63 -6.29 1.81 -2.20
CA ALA A 63 -7.64 2.25 -2.58
C ALA A 63 -7.99 1.95 -4.04
N ASN A 64 -6.97 1.89 -4.92
CA ASN A 64 -7.14 1.46 -6.31
C ASN A 64 -7.23 -0.06 -6.47
N CYS A 65 -6.86 -0.82 -5.44
CA CYS A 65 -6.99 -2.27 -5.42
C CYS A 65 -8.42 -2.70 -5.04
N GLY A 66 -8.84 -3.85 -5.57
CA GLY A 66 -10.14 -4.45 -5.27
C GLY A 66 -11.16 -4.25 -6.39
N ARG A 67 -12.27 -4.98 -6.29
CA ARG A 67 -13.33 -4.93 -7.27
C ARG A 67 -14.07 -3.58 -7.14
N LYS A 68 -14.05 -2.79 -8.20
CA LYS A 68 -14.89 -1.59 -8.28
C LYS A 68 -16.36 -2.02 -8.16
N LYS A 69 -17.17 -1.24 -7.43
CA LYS A 69 -18.61 -1.49 -7.33
C LYS A 69 -19.20 -1.45 -8.74
N VAL A 70 -19.65 -2.60 -9.23
CA VAL A 70 -20.42 -2.70 -10.47
C VAL A 70 -21.79 -2.10 -10.15
N LYS A 71 -22.08 -0.91 -10.67
CA LYS A 71 -23.45 -0.39 -10.66
C LYS A 71 -24.19 -1.10 -11.79
N LEU A 72 -25.27 -1.78 -11.44
CA LEU A 72 -26.17 -2.35 -12.43
C LEU A 72 -26.79 -1.20 -13.25
N SER A 73 -26.88 -1.34 -14.57
CA SER A 73 -27.48 -0.28 -15.40
C SER A 73 -28.95 -0.11 -15.05
N THR A 74 -29.49 1.10 -15.26
CA THR A 74 -30.91 1.40 -15.03
C THR A 74 -31.82 0.46 -15.81
N GLN A 75 -31.42 0.05 -17.02
CA GLN A 75 -32.13 -0.96 -17.84
C GLN A 75 -32.24 -2.30 -17.12
N HIS A 76 -31.12 -2.87 -16.67
CA HIS A 76 -31.13 -4.14 -15.95
C HIS A 76 -31.87 -4.05 -14.60
N ILE A 77 -31.85 -2.88 -13.93
CA ILE A 77 -32.67 -2.66 -12.72
C ILE A 77 -34.16 -2.71 -13.06
N GLN A 78 -34.56 -2.13 -14.19
CA GLN A 78 -35.95 -2.15 -14.64
C GLN A 78 -36.39 -3.57 -15.04
N GLU A 79 -35.56 -4.30 -15.80
CA GLU A 79 -35.82 -5.69 -16.16
C GLU A 79 -36.01 -6.60 -14.93
N ILE A 80 -35.24 -6.37 -13.86
CA ILE A 80 -35.39 -7.10 -12.59
C ILE A 80 -36.73 -6.76 -11.93
N LYS A 81 -37.11 -5.47 -11.90
CA LYS A 81 -38.40 -5.04 -11.32
C LYS A 81 -39.58 -5.64 -12.09
N ASP A 82 -39.54 -5.59 -13.41
CA ASP A 82 -40.61 -6.10 -14.27
C ASP A 82 -40.80 -7.61 -14.06
N LYS A 83 -39.70 -8.36 -13.93
CA LYS A 83 -39.75 -9.81 -13.60
C LYS A 83 -40.28 -10.11 -12.20
N LEU A 84 -40.04 -9.23 -11.22
CA LEU A 84 -40.54 -9.38 -9.85
C LEU A 84 -42.04 -9.06 -9.73
N THR A 85 -42.58 -8.22 -10.63
CA THR A 85 -44.02 -7.86 -10.65
C THR A 85 -44.90 -8.86 -11.42
N LEU A 86 -44.28 -9.78 -12.17
CA LEU A 86 -44.96 -10.76 -13.03
C LEU A 86 -45.20 -12.12 -12.36
N GLY A 87 -44.87 -12.28 -11.08
CA GLY A 87 -45.16 -13.46 -10.25
C GLY A 87 -46.04 -13.11 -9.06
#